data_AF-A0A496WCU2-F1
#
_entry.id   AF-A0A496WCU2-F1
#
_cell.length_a   1.000
_cell.length_b   1.000
_cell.length_c   1.000
_cell.angle_alpha   90.00
_cell.angle_beta   90.00
_cell.angle_gamma   90.00
#
_symmetry.space_group_name_H-M   'P 1'
#
loop_
_entity.id
_entity.type
_entity.pdbx_description
1 polymer ?
#
loop_
_entity_poly.entity_id
_entity_poly.type
_entity_poly.pdbx_seq_one_letter_code
_entity_poly.pdbx_strand_id
1 'polypeptide(L)'
;MTGWLDSLGYSDYTLSAASEDASFRSYLRVECGANSWILMDAPPEKEPCDRFIDIATRLRKARLSAPEIIHQDQLQGFLLLTDFGSTDYLSVLDASSEGPLYADALIALLRMQTSIDCDDLPAYDEQLLIQEMDLFR
;
A
#
# COMPACT_ATOMS: atom_id res chain seq x y z
N MET A 1 -14.47 -11.80 0.71
CA MET A 1 -13.01 -11.90 0.87
C MET A 1 -12.47 -13.30 0.58
N THR A 2 -12.64 -14.32 1.43
CA THR A 2 -12.13 -15.70 1.13
C THR A 2 -12.72 -16.28 -0.15
N GLY A 3 -14.04 -16.18 -0.34
CA GLY A 3 -14.68 -16.60 -1.59
C GLY A 3 -14.19 -15.86 -2.84
N TRP A 4 -13.63 -14.65 -2.70
CA TRP A 4 -12.99 -13.94 -3.81
C TRP A 4 -11.62 -14.54 -4.13
N LEU A 5 -10.77 -14.80 -3.12
CA LEU A 5 -9.51 -15.52 -3.30
C LEU A 5 -9.71 -16.90 -3.94
N ASP A 6 -10.71 -17.64 -3.46
CA ASP A 6 -11.05 -18.96 -3.99
C ASP A 6 -11.47 -18.86 -5.48
N SER A 7 -12.22 -17.81 -5.84
CA SER A 7 -12.63 -17.56 -7.23
C SER A 7 -11.46 -17.22 -8.17
N LEU A 8 -10.37 -16.69 -7.62
CA LEU A 8 -9.12 -16.41 -8.33
C LEU A 8 -8.22 -17.66 -8.44
N GLY A 9 -8.61 -18.77 -7.81
CA GLY A 9 -7.87 -20.03 -7.84
C GLY A 9 -6.82 -20.20 -6.73
N TYR A 10 -6.82 -19.33 -5.71
CA TYR A 10 -6.01 -19.56 -4.51
C TYR A 10 -6.67 -20.63 -3.64
N SER A 11 -5.90 -21.62 -3.21
CA SER A 11 -6.34 -22.68 -2.29
C SER A 11 -5.24 -22.98 -1.28
N ASP A 12 -5.57 -23.71 -0.21
CA ASP A 12 -4.61 -24.16 0.82
C ASP A 12 -3.77 -23.01 1.43
N TYR A 13 -4.38 -21.82 1.56
CA TYR A 13 -3.74 -20.63 2.10
C TYR A 13 -4.09 -20.38 3.56
N THR A 14 -3.20 -19.68 4.26
CA THR A 14 -3.48 -19.08 5.58
C THR A 14 -3.69 -17.58 5.45
N LEU A 15 -4.52 -17.04 6.33
CA LEU A 15 -4.75 -15.60 6.47
C LEU A 15 -4.26 -15.15 7.84
N SER A 16 -3.45 -14.10 7.88
CA SER A 16 -3.00 -13.45 9.11
C SER A 16 -3.05 -11.94 8.96
N ALA A 17 -3.16 -11.20 10.05
CA ALA A 17 -3.08 -9.74 10.02
C ALA A 17 -1.67 -9.33 9.54
N ALA A 18 -1.60 -8.46 8.52
CA ALA A 18 -0.34 -7.94 8.01
C ALA A 18 -0.01 -6.57 8.61
N SER A 19 -1.02 -5.71 8.75
CA SER A 19 -0.90 -4.36 9.30
C SER A 19 -2.26 -3.85 9.74
N GLU A 20 -2.28 -3.03 10.78
CA GLU A 20 -3.42 -2.20 11.15
C GLU A 20 -3.14 -0.78 10.63
N ASP A 21 -3.98 -0.33 9.70
CA ASP A 21 -3.89 1.01 9.12
C ASP A 21 -4.71 1.99 9.98
N ALA A 22 -4.35 3.28 9.95
CA ALA A 22 -5.14 4.35 10.57
C ALA A 22 -6.33 4.77 9.67
N SER A 23 -6.87 3.82 8.91
CA SER A 23 -7.93 4.00 7.92
C SER A 23 -9.03 2.95 8.10
N PHE A 24 -10.03 2.93 7.22
CA PHE A 24 -11.03 1.86 7.22
C PHE A 24 -10.57 0.61 6.46
N ARG A 25 -9.39 0.67 5.83
CA ARG A 25 -8.77 -0.47 5.15
C ARG A 25 -8.18 -1.43 6.16
N SER A 26 -8.29 -2.73 5.86
CA SER A 26 -7.55 -3.77 6.56
C SER A 26 -6.67 -4.54 5.60
N TYR A 27 -5.53 -5.02 6.09
CA TYR A 27 -4.55 -5.76 5.30
C TYR A 27 -4.31 -7.13 5.93
N LEU A 28 -4.58 -8.18 5.15
CA LEU A 28 -4.34 -9.56 5.53
C LEU A 28 -3.26 -10.15 4.65
N ARG A 29 -2.27 -10.80 5.26
CA ARG A 29 -1.31 -11.60 4.53
C ARG A 29 -1.96 -12.93 4.15
N VAL A 30 -1.91 -13.24 2.87
CA VAL A 30 -2.29 -14.51 2.28
C VAL A 30 -1.00 -15.30 2.04
N GLU A 31 -0.82 -16.43 2.72
CA GLU A 31 0.35 -17.30 2.51
C GLU A 31 -0.08 -18.60 1.86
N CYS A 32 0.57 -18.98 0.76
CA CYS A 32 0.32 -20.22 0.03
C CYS A 32 1.65 -20.91 -0.27
N GLY A 33 2.03 -21.86 0.58
CA GLY A 33 3.34 -22.52 0.49
C GLY A 33 4.49 -21.54 0.68
N ALA A 34 5.29 -21.33 -0.35
CA ALA A 34 6.44 -20.40 -0.33
C ALA A 34 6.10 -18.98 -0.85
N ASN A 35 4.87 -18.75 -1.30
CA ASN A 35 4.43 -17.47 -1.84
C ASN A 35 3.56 -16.73 -0.82
N SER A 36 3.63 -15.40 -0.84
CA SER A 36 2.74 -14.56 -0.05
C SER A 36 2.26 -13.33 -0.82
N TRP A 37 1.10 -12.83 -0.41
CA TRP A 37 0.43 -11.65 -0.94
C TRP A 37 -0.23 -10.87 0.17
N ILE A 38 -0.55 -9.60 -0.09
CA ILE A 38 -1.37 -8.78 0.80
C ILE A 38 -2.74 -8.60 0.18
N LEU A 39 -3.76 -9.09 0.89
CA LEU A 39 -5.15 -8.82 0.61
C LEU A 39 -5.56 -7.54 1.33
N MET A 40 -5.82 -6.49 0.56
CA MET A 40 -6.43 -5.26 1.05
C MET A 40 -7.94 -5.39 0.97
N ASP A 41 -8.62 -5.16 2.09
CA ASP A 41 -10.07 -5.01 2.17
C ASP A 41 -10.38 -3.54 2.52
N ALA A 42 -10.94 -2.82 1.54
CA ALA A 42 -11.25 -1.40 1.60
C ALA A 42 -12.75 -1.20 1.34
N PRO A 43 -13.57 -1.03 2.40
CA PRO A 43 -15.02 -0.93 2.26
C PRO A 43 -15.42 0.19 1.27
N PRO A 44 -16.03 -0.11 0.10
CA PRO A 44 -16.22 0.87 -0.98
C PRO A 44 -17.01 2.12 -0.58
N GLU A 45 -17.95 1.97 0.37
CA GLU A 45 -18.77 3.08 0.88
C GLU A 45 -17.98 4.09 1.73
N LYS A 46 -16.81 3.68 2.25
CA LYS A 46 -15.97 4.52 3.11
C LYS A 46 -14.69 4.93 2.41
N GLU A 47 -14.07 4.00 1.70
CA GLU A 47 -12.71 4.17 1.21
C GLU A 47 -12.51 3.45 -0.13
N PRO A 48 -12.95 4.05 -1.25
CA PRO A 48 -12.86 3.42 -2.56
C PRO A 48 -11.40 3.20 -2.98
N CYS A 49 -11.15 2.07 -3.66
CA CYS A 49 -9.81 1.64 -4.06
C CYS A 49 -9.14 2.55 -5.12
N ASP A 50 -9.91 3.39 -5.83
CA ASP A 50 -9.42 4.16 -6.99
C ASP A 50 -8.19 4.99 -6.68
N ARG A 51 -8.18 5.69 -5.54
CA ARG A 51 -7.05 6.53 -5.12
C ARG A 51 -5.81 5.69 -4.81
N PHE A 52 -6.00 4.55 -4.14
CA PHE A 52 -4.89 3.64 -3.85
C PHE A 52 -4.29 3.11 -5.16
N ILE A 53 -5.15 2.68 -6.08
CA ILE A 53 -4.73 2.13 -7.38
C ILE A 53 -3.98 3.17 -8.20
N ASP A 54 -4.50 4.39 -8.29
CA ASP A 54 -3.89 5.47 -9.05
C ASP A 54 -2.49 5.81 -8.50
N ILE A 55 -2.37 6.05 -7.20
CA ILE A 55 -1.08 6.40 -6.57
C ILE A 55 -0.08 5.24 -6.66
N ALA A 56 -0.50 3.99 -6.38
CA ALA A 56 0.38 2.82 -6.52
C ALA A 56 0.89 2.67 -7.97
N THR A 57 0.01 2.89 -8.95
CA THR A 57 0.37 2.84 -10.38
C THR A 57 1.39 3.93 -10.75
N ARG A 58 1.18 5.16 -10.29
CA ARG A 58 2.11 6.28 -10.53
C ARG A 58 3.48 6.02 -9.93
N LEU A 59 3.53 5.58 -8.67
CA LEU A 59 4.78 5.25 -7.98
C LEU A 59 5.55 4.15 -8.74
N ARG A 60 4.87 3.09 -9.17
CA ARG A 60 5.49 2.00 -9.95
C ARG A 60 5.98 2.46 -11.32
N LYS A 61 5.24 3.32 -12.02
CA LYS A 61 5.69 3.93 -13.29
C LYS A 61 7.00 4.72 -13.11
N ALA A 62 7.16 5.38 -11.97
CA ALA A 62 8.39 6.06 -11.57
C ALA A 62 9.51 5.11 -11.05
N ARG A 63 9.31 3.79 -11.16
CA ARG A 63 10.23 2.74 -10.67
C ARG A 63 10.51 2.82 -9.16
N LEU A 64 9.50 3.24 -8.39
CA LEU A 64 9.50 3.12 -6.93
C LEU A 64 8.90 1.78 -6.52
N SER A 65 9.33 1.28 -5.36
CA SER A 65 8.90 0.01 -4.79
C SER A 65 7.52 0.11 -4.13
N ALA A 66 6.49 0.48 -4.90
CA ALA A 66 5.10 0.43 -4.45
C ALA A 66 4.48 -0.95 -4.78
N PRO A 67 3.46 -1.39 -4.02
CA PRO A 67 2.85 -2.70 -4.22
C PRO A 67 2.27 -2.81 -5.62
N GLU A 68 2.51 -3.95 -6.27
CA GLU A 68 1.82 -4.29 -7.51
C GLU A 68 0.39 -4.73 -7.21
N ILE A 69 -0.56 -4.33 -8.05
CA ILE A 69 -1.93 -4.82 -7.99
C ILE A 69 -2.03 -6.03 -8.91
N ILE A 70 -2.13 -7.22 -8.31
CA ILE A 70 -2.15 -8.49 -9.02
C ILE A 70 -3.59 -8.80 -9.46
N HIS A 71 -4.54 -8.61 -8.54
CA HIS A 71 -5.97 -8.74 -8.79
C HIS A 71 -6.74 -7.62 -8.11
N GLN A 72 -7.90 -7.27 -8.67
CA GLN A 72 -8.79 -6.26 -8.11
C GLN A 72 -10.26 -6.63 -8.29
N ASP A 73 -11.06 -6.41 -7.26
CA ASP A 73 -12.52 -6.37 -7.29
C ASP A 73 -12.97 -5.11 -6.54
N GLN A 74 -12.97 -3.99 -7.27
CA GLN A 74 -13.30 -2.67 -6.70
C GLN A 74 -14.77 -2.56 -6.28
N LEU A 75 -15.67 -3.37 -6.88
CA LEU A 75 -17.07 -3.39 -6.49
C LEU A 75 -17.25 -3.93 -5.06
N GLN A 76 -16.41 -4.90 -4.69
CA GLN A 76 -16.38 -5.44 -3.32
C GLN A 76 -15.31 -4.78 -2.43
N GLY A 77 -14.44 -3.94 -3.00
CA GLY A 77 -13.39 -3.24 -2.24
C GLY A 77 -12.12 -4.05 -2.01
N PHE A 78 -11.87 -5.11 -2.79
CA PHE A 78 -10.73 -6.00 -2.59
C PHE A 78 -9.61 -5.74 -3.58
N LEU A 79 -8.37 -5.68 -3.10
CA LEU A 79 -7.16 -5.78 -3.93
C LEU A 79 -6.27 -6.90 -3.42
N LEU A 80 -5.63 -7.63 -4.34
CA LEU A 80 -4.54 -8.53 -4.02
C LEU A 80 -3.24 -7.91 -4.50
N LEU A 81 -2.31 -7.75 -3.58
CA LEU A 81 -1.08 -6.97 -3.75
C LEU A 81 0.16 -7.85 -3.55
N THR A 82 1.29 -7.43 -4.12
CA THR A 82 2.59 -8.01 -3.76
C THR A 82 2.89 -7.78 -2.27
N ASP A 83 3.47 -8.78 -1.62
CA ASP A 83 3.94 -8.69 -0.24
C ASP A 83 5.42 -8.32 -0.18
N PHE A 84 5.76 -7.29 0.61
CA PHE A 84 7.14 -6.86 0.85
C PHE A 84 7.79 -7.57 2.05
N GLY A 85 7.05 -8.44 2.74
CA GLY A 85 7.50 -9.09 3.96
C GLY A 85 7.23 -8.24 5.19
N SER A 86 8.00 -8.45 6.25
CA SER A 86 7.78 -7.84 7.58
C SER A 86 9.03 -7.18 8.15
N THR A 87 10.02 -6.89 7.31
CA THR A 87 11.26 -6.26 7.72
C THR A 87 11.19 -4.76 7.44
N ASP A 88 10.77 -4.02 8.45
CA ASP A 88 10.76 -2.56 8.39
C ASP A 88 12.18 -2.04 8.59
N TYR A 89 12.55 -0.95 7.91
CA TYR A 89 13.87 -0.33 8.05
C TYR A 89 14.25 -0.09 9.52
N LEU A 90 13.29 0.36 10.34
CA LEU A 90 13.50 0.61 11.77
C LEU A 90 13.96 -0.65 12.51
N SER A 91 13.43 -1.83 12.17
CA SER A 91 13.77 -3.09 12.84
C SER A 91 15.21 -3.55 12.63
N VAL A 92 15.84 -3.09 11.55
CA VAL A 92 17.20 -3.44 11.14
C VAL A 92 18.14 -2.24 11.17
N LEU A 93 17.70 -1.12 11.74
CA LEU A 93 18.46 0.11 11.79
C LEU A 93 19.52 0.03 12.89
N ASP A 94 20.78 0.13 12.49
CA ASP A 94 21.95 0.20 13.37
C ASP A 94 23.03 1.11 12.76
N ALA A 95 24.14 1.29 13.47
CA ALA A 95 25.23 2.18 13.05
C ALA A 95 25.86 1.79 11.70
N SER A 96 25.73 0.54 11.26
CA SER A 96 26.24 0.04 9.98
C SER A 96 25.21 0.14 8.85
N SER A 97 23.92 0.02 9.16
CA SER A 97 22.83 0.07 8.17
C SER A 97 22.23 1.48 7.99
N GLU A 98 22.42 2.41 8.93
CA GLU A 98 21.89 3.77 8.89
C GLU A 98 22.22 4.48 7.57
N GLY A 99 23.52 4.57 7.24
CA GLY A 99 23.96 5.28 6.02
C GLY A 99 23.31 4.72 4.75
N PRO A 100 23.44 3.41 4.45
CA PRO A 100 22.81 2.79 3.28
C PRO A 100 21.27 2.93 3.24
N LEU A 101 20.57 2.66 4.35
CA LEU A 101 19.10 2.70 4.37
C LEU A 101 18.57 4.11 4.17
N TYR A 102 19.18 5.12 4.79
CA TYR A 102 18.80 6.52 4.57
C TYR A 102 19.15 6.98 3.16
N ALA A 103 20.27 6.55 2.60
CA ALA A 103 20.62 6.88 1.22
C ALA A 103 19.58 6.32 0.23
N ASP A 104 19.15 5.06 0.39
CA ASP A 104 18.10 4.45 -0.43
C ASP A 104 16.76 5.18 -0.30
N ALA A 105 16.37 5.53 0.93
CA ALA A 105 15.15 6.30 1.19
C ALA A 105 15.19 7.70 0.54
N LEU A 106 16.31 8.40 0.63
CA LEU A 106 16.49 9.72 0.00
C LEU A 106 16.48 9.64 -1.53
N ILE A 107 17.06 8.58 -2.11
CA ILE A 107 16.98 8.33 -3.56
C ILE A 107 15.52 8.08 -3.98
N ALA A 108 14.76 7.32 -3.18
CA ALA A 108 13.35 7.08 -3.44
C ALA A 108 12.54 8.38 -3.37
N LEU A 109 12.78 9.23 -2.37
CA LEU A 109 12.13 10.56 -2.26
C LEU A 109 12.47 11.46 -3.44
N LEU A 110 13.74 11.53 -3.85
CA LEU A 110 14.14 12.30 -5.02
C LEU A 110 13.41 11.82 -6.28
N ARG A 111 13.37 10.50 -6.51
CA ARG A 111 12.63 9.91 -7.65
C ARG A 111 11.15 10.23 -7.59
N MET A 112 10.54 10.14 -6.41
CA MET A 112 9.13 10.49 -6.19
C MET A 112 8.85 11.93 -6.62
N GLN A 113 9.72 12.87 -6.23
CA GLN A 113 9.57 14.28 -6.53
C GLN A 113 9.85 14.64 -7.99
N THR A 114 10.74 13.93 -8.68
CA THR A 114 11.19 14.32 -10.03
C THR A 114 10.59 13.49 -11.15
N SER A 115 9.99 12.34 -10.85
CA SER A 115 9.61 11.34 -11.86
C SER A 115 8.14 10.92 -11.80
N ILE A 116 7.39 11.36 -10.80
CA ILE A 116 5.95 11.12 -10.72
C ILE A 116 5.21 12.27 -11.40
N ASP A 117 4.23 11.90 -12.22
CA ASP A 117 3.23 12.83 -12.73
C ASP A 117 2.20 13.13 -11.63
N CYS A 118 2.14 14.40 -11.24
CA CYS A 118 1.26 14.92 -10.19
C CYS A 118 0.31 16.01 -10.72
N ASP A 119 0.26 16.25 -12.03
CA ASP A 119 -0.40 17.44 -12.60
C ASP A 119 -1.93 17.45 -12.36
N ASP A 120 -2.52 16.27 -12.20
CA ASP A 120 -3.95 16.06 -11.94
C ASP A 120 -4.27 15.73 -10.48
N LEU A 121 -3.28 15.75 -9.59
CA LEU A 121 -3.51 15.59 -8.15
C LEU A 121 -4.00 16.92 -7.54
N PRO A 122 -4.95 16.88 -6.61
CA PRO A 122 -5.40 18.08 -5.91
C PRO A 122 -4.24 18.69 -5.12
N ALA A 123 -4.18 20.02 -5.09
CA ALA A 123 -3.21 20.71 -4.26
C ALA A 123 -3.48 20.42 -2.77
N TYR A 124 -2.42 20.14 -2.02
CA TYR A 124 -2.49 20.09 -0.57
C TYR A 124 -2.42 21.54 -0.03
N ASP A 125 -3.59 22.17 0.10
CA ASP A 125 -3.71 23.56 0.51
C ASP A 125 -4.08 23.71 2.00
N GLU A 126 -4.11 24.96 2.47
CA GLU A 126 -4.48 25.27 3.86
C GLU A 126 -5.87 24.75 4.22
N GLN A 127 -6.83 24.77 3.29
CA GLN A 127 -8.18 24.32 3.54
C GLN A 127 -8.22 22.81 3.80
N LEU A 128 -7.54 22.02 2.97
CA LEU A 128 -7.43 20.57 3.15
C LEU A 128 -6.72 20.22 4.47
N LEU A 129 -5.60 20.89 4.77
CA LEU A 129 -4.89 20.70 6.03
C LEU A 129 -5.80 20.93 7.25
N ILE A 130 -6.56 22.03 7.26
CA ILE A 130 -7.49 22.33 8.37
C ILE A 130 -8.58 21.26 8.48
N GLN A 131 -9.13 20.80 7.36
CA GLN A 131 -10.14 19.74 7.34
C GLN A 131 -9.61 18.43 7.95
N GLU A 132 -8.39 18.02 7.62
CA GLU A 132 -7.77 16.82 8.18
C GLU A 132 -7.51 16.95 9.68
N MET A 133 -7.04 18.11 10.15
CA MET A 133 -6.83 18.36 11.57
C MET A 133 -8.12 18.31 12.39
N ASP A 134 -9.26 18.67 11.79
CA ASP A 134 -10.56 18.64 12.44
C ASP A 134 -11.16 17.22 12.57
N LEU A 135 -10.60 16.21 11.89
CA LEU A 135 -11.03 14.79 12.03
C LEU A 135 -10.74 14.19 13.41
N PHE A 136 -9.85 14.80 14.20
CA PHE A 136 -9.40 14.31 15.50
C PHE A 136 -9.93 15.14 16.68
N ARG A 137 -11.03 15.88 16.49
CA ARG A 137 -11.70 16.66 17.54
C ARG A 137 -12.83 15.91 18.24
#